data_AF-A0A0E0LSE8-F1
#
_entry.id   AF-A0A0E0LSE8-F1
#
_cell.length_a   1.000
_cell.length_b   1.000
_cell.length_c   1.000
_cell.angle_alpha   90.00
_cell.angle_beta   90.00
_cell.angle_gamma   90.00
#
_symmetry.space_group_name_H-M   'P 1'
#
loop_
_entity.id
_entity.type
_entity.pdbx_description
1 polymer ?
#
loop_
_entity_poly.entity_id
_entity_poly.type
_entity_poly.pdbx_seq_one_letter_code
_entity_poly.pdbx_strand_id
1 'polypeptide(L)'
;MATVLVVLIVVSAGGLSPPCAAAAKEEKLVVVLPPAAAPGEAPSAEAEAFVHSCCDKALYNHSGFCYDKLLPYADSFESNQVKVAEAAATILITNLQAFLDEMRKVQGGEGKGDQNLEACVNGFTDATGENITKKALDSLGRLAATRDGKRSKEDYENVEKWIKEVNKHYNGGIASGSGSACERGYLYIYNGDIPTFKTLGDYFDTARALIHHIFI
;
A
#
# COMPACT_ATOMS: atom_id res chain seq x y z
N MET A 1 -31.65 48.91 -57.60
CA MET A 1 -32.20 47.77 -56.84
C MET A 1 -31.06 47.17 -56.05
N ALA A 2 -30.95 47.53 -54.77
CA ALA A 2 -29.88 47.11 -53.88
C ALA A 2 -30.42 46.03 -52.95
N THR A 3 -29.84 44.84 -53.00
CA THR A 3 -30.21 43.67 -52.20
C THR A 3 -29.62 43.82 -50.80
N VAL A 4 -30.48 44.05 -49.81
CA VAL A 4 -30.12 44.06 -48.38
C VAL A 4 -30.04 42.62 -47.89
N LEU A 5 -28.84 42.19 -47.49
CA LEU A 5 -28.60 40.91 -46.82
C LEU A 5 -29.04 41.01 -45.35
N VAL A 6 -30.10 40.30 -44.98
CA VAL A 6 -30.48 40.08 -43.58
C VAL A 6 -29.76 38.81 -43.10
N VAL A 7 -28.75 38.98 -42.24
CA VAL A 7 -28.10 37.87 -41.55
C VAL A 7 -28.92 37.54 -40.30
N LEU A 8 -29.60 36.40 -40.31
CA LEU A 8 -30.26 35.84 -39.12
C LEU A 8 -29.18 35.28 -38.19
N ILE A 9 -28.97 35.95 -37.05
CA ILE A 9 -28.14 35.46 -35.96
C ILE A 9 -28.94 34.38 -35.21
N VAL A 10 -28.54 33.12 -35.37
CA VAL A 10 -29.01 32.04 -34.49
C VAL A 10 -28.12 32.03 -33.25
N VAL A 11 -28.64 32.56 -32.14
CA VAL A 11 -28.04 32.39 -30.82
C VAL A 11 -28.40 30.98 -30.35
N SER A 12 -27.51 30.01 -30.58
CA SER A 12 -27.58 28.73 -29.86
C SER A 12 -27.03 28.95 -28.45
N ALA A 13 -27.90 28.81 -27.46
CA ALA A 13 -27.54 28.83 -26.05
C ALA A 13 -26.44 27.79 -25.80
N GLY A 14 -25.26 28.29 -25.41
CA GLY A 14 -24.17 27.45 -24.93
C GLY A 14 -24.61 26.72 -23.67
N GLY A 15 -24.96 25.44 -23.82
CA GLY A 15 -25.06 24.52 -22.70
C GLY A 15 -23.68 24.38 -22.07
N LEU A 16 -23.52 24.95 -20.89
CA LEU A 16 -22.42 24.69 -19.96
C LEU A 16 -22.45 23.21 -19.57
N SER A 17 -21.83 22.34 -20.36
CA SER A 17 -21.39 21.04 -19.88
C SER A 17 -19.97 21.22 -19.36
N PRO A 18 -19.70 20.97 -18.06
CA PRO A 18 -18.33 20.91 -17.58
C PRO A 18 -17.58 19.86 -18.41
N PRO A 19 -16.33 20.14 -18.84
CA PRO A 19 -15.51 19.10 -19.45
C PRO A 19 -15.43 17.95 -18.44
N CYS A 20 -15.81 16.76 -18.90
CA CYS A 20 -15.67 15.53 -18.15
C CYS A 20 -14.31 15.55 -17.45
N ALA A 21 -14.32 15.47 -16.13
CA ALA A 21 -13.14 15.12 -15.37
C ALA A 21 -12.65 13.81 -15.98
N ALA A 22 -11.59 13.89 -16.79
CA ALA A 22 -10.85 12.72 -17.19
C ALA A 22 -10.49 12.04 -15.86
N ALA A 23 -11.00 10.82 -15.66
CA ALA A 23 -10.61 10.01 -14.51
C ALA A 23 -9.09 10.04 -14.49
N ALA A 24 -8.51 10.64 -13.45
CA ALA A 24 -7.07 10.70 -13.30
C ALA A 24 -6.59 9.26 -13.46
N LYS A 25 -5.75 9.02 -14.46
CA LYS A 25 -5.24 7.69 -14.72
C LYS A 25 -4.42 7.32 -13.49
N GLU A 26 -4.99 6.52 -12.62
CA GLU A 26 -4.34 6.09 -11.38
C GLU A 26 -3.12 5.27 -11.80
N GLU A 27 -1.94 5.87 -11.68
CA GLU A 27 -0.70 5.24 -12.09
C GLU A 27 -0.28 4.30 -10.96
N LYS A 28 -0.32 2.99 -11.24
CA LYS A 28 0.08 1.97 -10.27
C LYS A 28 1.57 2.15 -9.97
N LEU A 29 1.91 2.44 -8.73
CA LEU A 29 3.29 2.57 -8.29
C LEU A 29 4.04 1.26 -8.57
N VAL A 30 5.07 1.34 -9.40
CA VAL A 30 6.00 0.23 -9.62
C VAL A 30 7.02 0.22 -8.49
N VAL A 31 6.97 -0.82 -7.66
CA VAL A 31 7.93 -1.04 -6.58
C VAL A 31 8.88 -2.17 -6.94
N VAL A 32 10.14 -2.06 -6.54
CA VAL A 32 11.20 -3.02 -6.90
C VAL A 32 11.77 -3.61 -5.63
N LEU A 33 11.61 -4.92 -5.45
CA LEU A 33 12.33 -5.69 -4.44
C LEU A 33 13.73 -6.03 -4.94
N PRO A 34 14.70 -6.24 -4.02
CA PRO A 34 15.95 -6.89 -4.41
C PRO A 34 15.65 -8.26 -5.05
N PRO A 35 16.53 -8.75 -5.94
CA PRO A 35 16.36 -10.08 -6.51
C PRO A 35 16.22 -11.13 -5.40
N ALA A 36 15.15 -11.92 -5.46
CA ALA A 36 15.02 -13.08 -4.60
C ALA A 36 16.02 -14.16 -5.06
N ALA A 37 16.51 -14.96 -4.11
CA ALA A 37 17.22 -16.19 -4.39
C ALA A 37 16.39 -17.10 -5.30
N ALA A 38 17.06 -17.88 -6.15
CA ALA A 38 16.36 -18.81 -7.01
C ALA A 38 15.63 -19.89 -6.17
N PRO A 39 14.52 -20.45 -6.65
CA PRO A 39 13.85 -21.54 -5.95
C PRO A 39 14.82 -22.70 -5.64
N GLY A 40 14.96 -23.04 -4.37
CA GLY A 40 15.86 -24.10 -3.89
C GLY A 40 17.30 -23.64 -3.59
N GLU A 41 17.63 -22.38 -3.85
CA GLU A 41 18.87 -21.76 -3.38
C GLU A 41 18.65 -21.24 -1.95
N ALA A 42 19.42 -21.79 -1.00
CA ALA A 42 19.36 -21.38 0.39
C ALA A 42 20.24 -20.13 0.62
N PRO A 43 19.81 -19.19 1.46
CA PRO A 43 20.65 -18.06 1.84
C PRO A 43 21.89 -18.53 2.63
N SER A 44 22.87 -17.65 2.79
CA SER A 44 23.97 -17.91 3.72
C SER A 44 23.47 -18.09 5.16
N ALA A 45 24.16 -18.91 5.95
CA ALA A 45 23.77 -19.19 7.34
C ALA A 45 23.75 -17.90 8.20
N GLU A 46 24.68 -16.97 7.92
CA GLU A 46 24.74 -15.67 8.58
C GLU A 46 23.55 -14.78 8.21
N ALA A 47 23.17 -14.74 6.92
CA ALA A 47 22.03 -13.96 6.47
C ALA A 47 20.70 -14.53 6.99
N GLU A 48 20.57 -15.86 7.02
CA GLU A 48 19.43 -16.55 7.64
C GLU A 48 19.32 -16.18 9.12
N ALA A 49 20.38 -16.36 9.91
CA ALA A 49 20.40 -16.02 11.32
C ALA A 49 20.09 -14.54 11.57
N PHE A 50 20.54 -13.64 10.70
CA PHE A 50 20.23 -12.23 10.76
C PHE A 50 18.73 -11.94 10.57
N VAL A 51 18.11 -12.51 9.53
CA VAL A 51 16.66 -12.39 9.29
C VAL A 51 15.87 -12.94 10.47
N HIS A 52 16.25 -14.09 10.99
CA HIS A 52 15.62 -14.69 12.17
C HIS A 52 15.68 -13.73 13.37
N SER A 53 16.85 -13.19 13.68
CA SER A 53 17.03 -12.21 14.77
C SER A 53 16.15 -10.95 14.58
N CYS A 54 16.05 -10.41 13.36
CA CYS A 54 15.19 -9.25 13.09
C CYS A 54 13.70 -9.58 13.34
N CYS A 55 13.22 -10.68 12.78
CA CYS A 55 11.83 -11.12 12.91
C CYS A 55 11.47 -11.48 14.36
N ASP A 56 12.35 -12.15 15.10
CA ASP A 56 12.08 -12.56 16.50
C ASP A 56 12.01 -11.37 17.45
N LYS A 57 12.93 -10.41 17.29
CA LYS A 57 12.90 -9.18 18.08
C LYS A 57 11.62 -8.38 17.80
N ALA A 58 11.16 -8.39 16.55
CA ALA A 58 10.02 -7.60 16.13
C ALA A 58 8.66 -8.23 16.43
N LEU A 59 8.54 -9.56 16.31
CA LEU A 59 7.25 -10.26 16.28
C LEU A 59 7.06 -11.29 17.39
N TYR A 60 8.03 -11.44 18.31
CA TYR A 60 8.02 -12.35 19.46
C TYR A 60 7.58 -13.80 19.14
N ASN A 61 6.27 -14.05 19.02
CA ASN A 61 5.65 -15.38 18.83
C ASN A 61 5.01 -15.61 17.44
N HIS A 62 5.14 -14.64 16.52
CA HIS A 62 4.52 -14.69 15.19
C HIS A 62 5.54 -14.48 14.06
N SER A 63 6.79 -14.92 14.26
CA SER A 63 7.90 -14.68 13.35
C SER A 63 7.96 -15.62 12.13
N GLY A 64 7.25 -16.75 12.14
CA GLY A 64 7.25 -17.73 11.04
C GLY A 64 6.92 -17.11 9.68
N PHE A 65 5.84 -16.32 9.61
CA PHE A 65 5.48 -15.63 8.38
C PHE A 65 6.55 -14.61 7.94
N CYS A 66 7.16 -13.91 8.89
CA CYS A 66 8.23 -12.95 8.62
C CYS A 66 9.45 -13.65 7.98
N TYR A 67 9.85 -14.81 8.48
CA TYR A 67 10.94 -15.59 7.88
C TYR A 67 10.58 -16.02 6.46
N ASP A 68 9.42 -16.65 6.27
CA ASP A 68 8.99 -17.19 4.98
C ASP A 68 8.99 -16.13 3.87
N LYS A 69 8.69 -14.88 4.22
CA LYS A 69 8.64 -13.77 3.27
C LYS A 69 9.96 -13.06 3.06
N LEU A 70 10.88 -13.11 4.02
CA LEU A 70 12.11 -12.31 3.97
C LEU A 70 13.36 -13.14 3.71
N LEU A 71 13.38 -14.44 4.03
CA LEU A 71 14.48 -15.35 3.74
C LEU A 71 14.88 -15.39 2.27
N PRO A 72 13.96 -15.32 1.28
CA PRO A 72 14.35 -15.25 -0.13
C PRO A 72 15.23 -14.05 -0.49
N TYR A 73 15.29 -13.02 0.35
CA TYR A 73 16.05 -11.79 0.13
C TYR A 73 17.22 -11.63 1.11
N ALA A 74 17.47 -12.63 1.97
CA ALA A 74 18.32 -12.49 3.15
C ALA A 74 19.73 -11.96 2.82
N ASP A 75 20.39 -12.51 1.80
CA ASP A 75 21.76 -12.12 1.45
C ASP A 75 21.85 -10.67 0.95
N SER A 76 20.77 -10.11 0.41
CA SER A 76 20.73 -8.70 -0.05
C SER A 76 20.73 -7.68 1.09
N PHE A 77 20.39 -8.13 2.31
CA PHE A 77 20.26 -7.26 3.47
C PHE A 77 21.60 -6.84 4.06
N GLU A 78 22.68 -7.61 3.83
CA GLU A 78 24.03 -7.25 4.30
C GLU A 78 24.07 -6.88 5.80
N SER A 79 23.33 -7.62 6.63
CA SER A 79 23.16 -7.34 8.07
C SER A 79 22.60 -5.94 8.41
N ASN A 80 21.81 -5.34 7.52
CA ASN A 80 21.16 -4.04 7.72
C ASN A 80 19.66 -4.20 7.98
N GLN A 81 19.23 -3.88 9.21
CA GLN A 81 17.83 -4.04 9.62
C GLN A 81 16.85 -3.14 8.85
N VAL A 82 17.32 -2.01 8.30
CA VAL A 82 16.46 -1.13 7.51
C VAL A 82 16.16 -1.75 6.15
N LYS A 83 17.13 -2.45 5.54
CA LYS A 83 16.88 -3.18 4.29
C LYS A 83 15.84 -4.29 4.49
N VAL A 84 15.83 -4.93 5.66
CA VAL A 84 14.78 -5.91 6.05
C VAL A 84 13.40 -5.24 6.10
N ALA A 85 13.31 -4.09 6.78
CA ALA A 85 12.07 -3.33 6.90
C ALA A 85 11.60 -2.74 5.56
N GLU A 86 12.54 -2.29 4.71
CA GLU A 86 12.27 -1.81 3.34
C GLU A 86 11.69 -2.91 2.45
N ALA A 87 12.26 -4.12 2.50
CA ALA A 87 11.71 -5.27 1.80
C ALA A 87 10.31 -5.63 2.32
N ALA A 88 10.10 -5.66 3.64
CA ALA A 88 8.79 -5.92 4.23
C ALA A 88 7.73 -4.88 3.83
N ALA A 89 8.09 -3.59 3.85
CA ALA A 89 7.23 -2.50 3.41
C ALA A 89 6.88 -2.63 1.91
N THR A 90 7.85 -2.98 1.08
CA THR A 90 7.65 -3.18 -0.36
C THR A 90 6.72 -4.36 -0.65
N ILE A 91 6.89 -5.48 0.07
CA ILE A 91 5.99 -6.64 0.00
C ILE A 91 4.57 -6.24 0.45
N LEU A 92 4.44 -5.49 1.56
CA LEU A 92 3.14 -4.99 2.02
C LEU A 92 2.45 -4.13 0.96
N ILE A 93 3.16 -3.18 0.33
CA ILE A 93 2.59 -2.32 -0.71
C ILE A 93 2.10 -3.14 -1.90
N THR A 94 2.88 -4.12 -2.32
CA THR A 94 2.51 -5.04 -3.40
C THR A 94 1.21 -5.78 -3.07
N ASN A 95 1.06 -6.26 -1.83
CA ASN A 95 -0.14 -6.94 -1.37
C ASN A 95 -1.34 -5.99 -1.17
N LEU A 96 -1.12 -4.75 -0.72
CA LEU A 96 -2.17 -3.74 -0.64
C LEU A 96 -2.71 -3.37 -2.02
N GLN A 97 -1.83 -3.23 -3.02
CA GLN A 97 -2.24 -2.99 -4.40
C GLN A 97 -3.03 -4.17 -4.97
N ALA A 98 -2.59 -5.40 -4.73
CA ALA A 98 -3.32 -6.60 -5.14
C ALA A 98 -4.71 -6.69 -4.45
N PHE A 99 -4.75 -6.41 -3.14
CA PHE A 99 -6.00 -6.35 -2.38
C PHE A 99 -6.97 -5.30 -2.92
N LEU A 100 -6.46 -4.12 -3.28
CA LEU A 100 -7.25 -3.06 -3.89
C LEU A 100 -7.77 -3.46 -5.29
N ASP A 101 -6.93 -4.09 -6.11
CA ASP A 101 -7.31 -4.60 -7.43
C ASP A 101 -8.42 -5.67 -7.32
N GLU A 102 -8.31 -6.57 -6.34
CA GLU A 102 -9.33 -7.60 -6.04
C GLU A 102 -10.65 -6.96 -5.58
N MET A 103 -10.61 -6.02 -4.64
CA MET A 103 -11.81 -5.29 -4.20
C MET A 103 -12.50 -4.55 -5.36
N ARG A 104 -11.74 -3.89 -6.23
CA ARG A 104 -12.28 -3.20 -7.42
C ARG A 104 -12.94 -4.16 -8.40
N LYS A 105 -12.39 -5.36 -8.57
CA LYS A 105 -12.99 -6.40 -9.39
C LYS A 105 -14.35 -6.84 -8.82
N VAL A 106 -14.42 -7.09 -7.51
CA VAL A 106 -15.67 -7.43 -6.82
C VAL A 106 -16.69 -6.29 -6.94
N GLN A 107 -16.25 -5.03 -6.77
CA GLN A 107 -17.08 -3.83 -6.88
C GLN A 107 -17.69 -3.67 -8.28
N GLY A 108 -16.96 -4.07 -9.32
CA GLY A 108 -17.46 -4.10 -10.70
C GLY A 108 -18.42 -5.26 -11.02
N GLY A 109 -18.56 -6.22 -10.11
CA GLY A 109 -19.33 -7.46 -10.29
C GLY A 109 -20.37 -7.66 -9.20
N GLU A 110 -20.20 -8.72 -8.41
CA GLU A 110 -21.15 -9.17 -7.38
C GLU A 110 -21.34 -8.17 -6.23
N GLY A 111 -20.32 -7.36 -5.92
CA GLY A 111 -20.37 -6.34 -4.87
C GLY A 111 -20.85 -4.98 -5.37
N LYS A 112 -21.43 -4.91 -6.56
CA LYS A 112 -21.87 -3.63 -7.14
C LYS A 112 -22.96 -2.97 -6.28
N GLY A 113 -22.68 -1.75 -5.82
CA GLY A 113 -23.58 -0.99 -4.95
C GLY A 113 -23.46 -1.32 -3.46
N ASP A 114 -22.50 -2.17 -3.07
CA ASP A 114 -22.15 -2.39 -1.67
C ASP A 114 -21.38 -1.17 -1.13
N GLN A 115 -22.04 -0.41 -0.25
CA GLN A 115 -21.50 0.81 0.34
C GLN A 115 -20.26 0.56 1.21
N ASN A 116 -20.16 -0.60 1.84
CA ASN A 116 -18.99 -0.96 2.64
C ASN A 116 -17.79 -1.26 1.74
N LEU A 117 -18.01 -2.02 0.66
CA LEU A 117 -16.97 -2.29 -0.33
C LEU A 117 -16.47 -0.99 -0.97
N GLU A 118 -17.37 -0.07 -1.33
CA GLU A 118 -17.01 1.26 -1.85
C GLU A 118 -16.17 2.06 -0.84
N ALA A 119 -16.57 2.07 0.43
CA ALA A 119 -15.80 2.73 1.49
C ALA A 119 -14.41 2.11 1.69
N CYS A 120 -14.30 0.78 1.58
CA CYS A 120 -13.02 0.07 1.64
C CYS A 120 -12.12 0.38 0.45
N VAL A 121 -12.64 0.34 -0.77
CA VAL A 121 -11.88 0.70 -1.97
C VAL A 121 -11.33 2.12 -1.83
N ASN A 122 -12.18 3.10 -1.47
CA ASN A 122 -11.74 4.49 -1.32
C ASN A 122 -10.69 4.65 -0.20
N GLY A 123 -10.92 4.05 0.96
CA GLY A 123 -9.97 4.14 2.08
C GLY A 123 -8.61 3.53 1.78
N PHE A 124 -8.58 2.37 1.10
CA PHE A 124 -7.31 1.76 0.71
C PHE A 124 -6.65 2.50 -0.46
N THR A 125 -7.40 3.09 -1.40
CA THR A 125 -6.85 3.98 -2.43
C THR A 125 -6.09 5.16 -1.80
N ASP A 126 -6.66 5.80 -0.78
CA ASP A 126 -6.00 6.88 -0.06
C ASP A 126 -4.72 6.40 0.65
N ALA A 127 -4.80 5.25 1.32
CA ALA A 127 -3.68 4.66 2.06
C ALA A 127 -2.52 4.19 1.14
N THR A 128 -2.84 3.77 -0.08
CA THR A 128 -1.87 3.35 -1.10
C THR A 128 -1.54 4.45 -2.10
N GLY A 129 -1.98 5.69 -1.85
CA GLY A 129 -1.77 6.81 -2.76
C GLY A 129 -0.29 6.96 -3.11
N GLU A 130 0.00 7.22 -4.39
CA GLU A 130 1.37 7.22 -4.92
C GLU A 130 2.28 8.14 -4.12
N ASN A 131 1.83 9.35 -3.82
CA ASN A 131 2.63 10.37 -3.12
C ASN A 131 3.07 9.93 -1.72
N ILE A 132 2.15 9.38 -0.91
CA ILE A 132 2.46 8.97 0.47
C ILE A 132 3.33 7.71 0.48
N THR A 133 3.01 6.75 -0.40
CA THR A 133 3.73 5.48 -0.50
C THR A 133 5.14 5.67 -1.03
N LYS A 134 5.31 6.45 -2.10
CA LYS A 134 6.61 6.78 -2.67
C LYS A 134 7.48 7.54 -1.68
N LYS A 135 6.92 8.53 -0.98
CA LYS A 135 7.66 9.27 0.05
C LYS A 135 8.15 8.34 1.17
N ALA A 136 7.35 7.38 1.61
CA ALA A 136 7.74 6.41 2.62
C ALA A 136 8.84 5.47 2.12
N LEU A 137 8.73 4.92 0.91
CA LEU A 137 9.75 4.06 0.32
C LEU A 137 11.07 4.80 0.09
N ASP A 138 11.03 6.01 -0.46
CA ASP A 138 12.22 6.84 -0.64
C ASP A 138 12.91 7.16 0.70
N SER A 139 12.10 7.35 1.75
CA SER A 139 12.61 7.56 3.12
C SER A 139 13.26 6.30 3.68
N LEU A 140 12.67 5.12 3.49
CA LEU A 140 13.27 3.84 3.86
C LEU A 140 14.60 3.60 3.14
N GLY A 141 14.67 3.86 1.83
CA GLY A 141 15.91 3.72 1.06
C GLY A 141 17.03 4.65 1.56
N ARG A 142 16.69 5.91 1.89
CA ARG A 142 17.67 6.84 2.51
C ARG A 142 18.12 6.38 3.90
N LEU A 143 17.20 5.86 4.71
CA LEU A 143 17.52 5.27 6.01
C LEU A 143 18.41 4.04 5.88
N ALA A 144 18.20 3.21 4.85
CA ALA A 144 19.00 2.01 4.57
C ALA A 144 20.43 2.37 4.13
N ALA A 145 20.59 3.44 3.36
CA ALA A 145 21.89 3.96 2.94
C ALA A 145 22.68 4.65 4.08
N THR A 146 22.06 4.87 5.24
CA THR A 146 22.63 5.65 6.34
C THR A 146 22.98 4.75 7.55
N ARG A 147 24.11 5.03 8.20
CA ARG A 147 24.51 4.32 9.44
C ARG A 147 23.57 4.68 10.60
N ASP A 148 23.35 3.73 11.52
CA ASP A 148 22.38 3.80 12.62
C ASP A 148 22.34 5.14 13.39
N GLY A 149 23.50 5.73 13.68
CA GLY A 149 23.60 7.01 14.41
C GLY A 149 23.39 8.29 13.60
N LYS A 150 23.08 8.20 12.30
CA LYS A 150 22.90 9.36 11.40
C LYS A 150 21.54 9.37 10.71
N ARG A 151 20.64 8.46 11.07
CA ARG A 151 19.31 8.34 10.45
C ARG A 151 18.50 9.62 10.63
N SER A 152 17.85 10.05 9.54
CA SER A 152 17.02 11.26 9.54
C SER A 152 15.73 11.01 10.32
N LYS A 153 15.45 11.90 11.27
CA LYS A 153 14.17 11.92 12.00
C LYS A 153 12.98 12.16 11.05
N GLU A 154 13.16 13.03 10.05
CA GLU A 154 12.12 13.32 9.06
C GLU A 154 11.79 12.09 8.21
N ASP A 155 12.81 11.33 7.81
CA ASP A 155 12.59 10.10 7.03
C ASP A 155 11.81 9.07 7.84
N TYR A 156 12.12 8.93 9.14
CA TYR A 156 11.33 8.09 10.03
C TYR A 156 9.87 8.55 10.13
N GLU A 157 9.64 9.83 10.38
CA GLU A 157 8.28 10.39 10.51
C GLU A 157 7.44 10.18 9.24
N ASN A 158 8.07 10.23 8.06
CA ASN A 158 7.40 9.92 6.80
C ASN A 158 6.95 8.46 6.71
N VAL A 159 7.80 7.52 7.13
CA VAL A 159 7.49 6.08 7.13
C VAL A 159 6.44 5.75 8.19
N GLU A 160 6.56 6.34 9.38
CA GLU A 160 5.61 6.14 10.48
C GLU A 160 4.22 6.74 10.14
N LYS A 161 4.18 7.88 9.46
CA LYS A 161 2.93 8.46 8.95
C LYS A 161 2.25 7.51 7.97
N TRP A 162 3.01 6.95 7.01
CA TRP A 162 2.47 6.01 6.05
C TRP A 162 1.89 4.76 6.71
N ILE A 163 2.61 4.12 7.64
CA ILE A 163 2.10 2.93 8.32
C ILE A 163 0.86 3.24 9.18
N LYS A 164 0.77 4.44 9.77
CA LYS A 164 -0.42 4.90 10.52
C LYS A 164 -1.64 5.07 9.62
N GLU A 165 -1.50 5.62 8.42
CA GLU A 165 -2.61 5.72 7.47
C GLU A 165 -3.08 4.33 7.03
N VAL A 166 -2.17 3.41 6.70
CA VAL A 166 -2.55 2.02 6.39
C VAL A 166 -3.27 1.37 7.59
N ASN A 167 -2.75 1.55 8.81
CA ASN A 167 -3.33 1.02 10.05
C ASN A 167 -4.78 1.49 10.29
N LYS A 168 -5.05 2.77 10.02
CA LYS A 168 -6.37 3.40 10.18
C LYS A 168 -7.43 2.71 9.31
N HIS A 169 -7.09 2.39 8.07
CA HIS A 169 -8.00 1.69 7.17
C HIS A 169 -8.04 0.19 7.42
N TYR A 170 -6.91 -0.42 7.83
CA TYR A 170 -6.83 -1.85 8.13
C TYR A 170 -7.65 -2.29 9.35
N ASN A 171 -7.58 -1.53 10.47
CA ASN A 171 -8.29 -1.90 11.69
C ASN A 171 -9.76 -1.50 11.70
N GLY A 172 -10.22 -0.80 10.66
CA GLY A 172 -11.51 -0.13 10.66
C GLY A 172 -11.48 1.04 11.63
N GLY A 173 -11.70 2.24 11.14
CA GLY A 173 -12.03 3.33 12.04
C GLY A 173 -13.36 2.99 12.73
N ILE A 174 -13.37 2.90 14.06
CA ILE A 174 -14.56 3.33 14.81
C ILE A 174 -14.68 4.83 14.57
N ALA A 175 -15.05 5.23 13.35
CA ALA A 175 -15.49 6.57 13.07
C ALA A 175 -16.91 6.64 13.61
N SER A 176 -16.98 6.90 14.91
CA SER A 176 -18.15 7.43 15.59
C SER A 176 -18.93 8.38 14.67
N GLY A 177 -20.05 7.91 14.13
CA GLY A 177 -21.13 8.78 13.65
C GLY A 177 -21.33 8.97 12.14
N SER A 178 -20.53 8.38 11.24
CA SER A 178 -20.79 8.44 9.80
C SER A 178 -20.72 7.06 9.17
N GLY A 179 -21.83 6.54 8.66
CA GLY A 179 -21.96 5.22 8.03
C GLY A 179 -21.22 5.08 6.70
N SER A 180 -19.90 5.32 6.70
CA SER A 180 -19.03 5.33 5.51
C SER A 180 -17.59 4.92 5.81
N ALA A 181 -17.31 4.29 6.96
CA ALA A 181 -15.99 3.77 7.26
C ALA A 181 -15.88 2.32 6.78
N CYS A 182 -14.76 1.97 6.16
CA CYS A 182 -14.48 0.59 5.75
C CYS A 182 -14.56 -0.36 6.95
N GLU A 183 -15.54 -1.25 6.97
CA GLU A 183 -15.62 -2.36 7.90
C GLU A 183 -15.07 -3.60 7.21
N ARG A 184 -13.76 -3.80 7.39
CA ARG A 184 -13.01 -4.93 6.82
C ARG A 184 -13.66 -6.29 7.12
N GLY A 185 -14.31 -6.42 8.28
CA GLY A 185 -15.05 -7.62 8.68
C GLY A 185 -16.24 -7.97 7.77
N TYR A 186 -16.84 -7.03 7.04
CA TYR A 186 -17.89 -7.37 6.08
C TYR A 186 -17.33 -7.84 4.74
N LEU A 187 -16.05 -7.63 4.44
CA LEU A 187 -15.43 -8.15 3.22
C LEU A 187 -15.30 -9.68 3.22
N TYR A 188 -15.50 -10.35 4.36
CA TYR A 188 -15.53 -11.82 4.44
C TYR A 188 -16.58 -12.46 3.53
N ILE A 189 -17.65 -11.74 3.17
CA ILE A 189 -18.65 -12.22 2.20
C ILE A 189 -18.05 -12.46 0.80
N TYR A 190 -16.94 -11.79 0.49
CA TYR A 190 -16.20 -11.89 -0.77
C TYR A 190 -14.86 -12.62 -0.63
N ASN A 191 -14.65 -13.39 0.45
CA ASN A 191 -13.36 -14.03 0.74
C ASN A 191 -12.90 -15.04 -0.33
N GLY A 192 -13.81 -15.53 -1.18
CA GLY A 192 -13.47 -16.33 -2.36
C GLY A 192 -12.80 -15.51 -3.47
N ASP A 193 -13.16 -14.24 -3.57
CA ASP A 193 -12.82 -13.33 -4.67
C ASP A 193 -11.76 -12.29 -4.27
N ILE A 194 -11.49 -12.18 -2.96
CA ILE A 194 -10.43 -11.34 -2.38
C ILE A 194 -9.43 -12.22 -1.60
N PRO A 195 -8.66 -13.09 -2.27
CA PRO A 195 -7.76 -14.04 -1.61
C PRO A 195 -6.68 -13.35 -0.76
N THR A 196 -6.22 -12.16 -1.13
CA THR A 196 -5.19 -11.44 -0.36
C THR A 196 -5.67 -11.01 1.02
N PHE A 197 -6.99 -10.93 1.25
CA PHE A 197 -7.59 -10.61 2.54
C PHE A 197 -7.08 -11.51 3.68
N LYS A 198 -6.82 -12.78 3.39
CA LYS A 198 -6.39 -13.80 4.37
C LYS A 198 -4.99 -13.53 4.93
N THR A 199 -4.09 -12.98 4.11
CA THR A 199 -2.68 -12.80 4.45
C THR A 199 -2.29 -11.34 4.64
N LEU A 200 -3.17 -10.40 4.26
CA LEU A 200 -2.89 -8.96 4.35
C LEU A 200 -2.53 -8.53 5.78
N GLY A 201 -3.18 -9.13 6.77
CA GLY A 201 -2.87 -8.89 8.17
C GLY A 201 -1.44 -9.24 8.54
N ASP A 202 -0.99 -10.43 8.16
CA ASP A 202 0.36 -10.89 8.45
C ASP A 202 1.42 -10.00 7.78
N TYR A 203 1.19 -9.59 6.52
CA TYR A 203 2.07 -8.64 5.84
C TYR A 203 2.11 -7.27 6.54
N PHE A 204 0.94 -6.77 6.95
CA PHE A 204 0.83 -5.49 7.62
C PHE A 204 1.52 -5.49 8.98
N ASP A 205 1.24 -6.49 9.81
CA ASP A 205 1.84 -6.64 11.12
C ASP A 205 3.36 -6.84 11.03
N THR A 206 3.82 -7.62 10.05
CA THR A 206 5.26 -7.82 9.78
C THR A 206 5.96 -6.51 9.44
N ALA A 207 5.47 -5.77 8.44
CA ALA A 207 6.08 -4.51 8.02
C ALA A 207 6.05 -3.47 9.15
N ARG A 208 4.90 -3.32 9.84
CA ARG A 208 4.76 -2.38 10.96
C ARG A 208 5.75 -2.70 12.08
N ALA A 209 5.86 -3.96 12.48
CA ALA A 209 6.76 -4.38 13.56
C ALA A 209 8.22 -4.11 13.21
N LEU A 210 8.66 -4.49 12.00
CA LEU A 210 10.03 -4.26 11.55
C LEU A 210 10.37 -2.77 11.44
N ILE A 211 9.45 -1.95 10.92
CA ILE A 211 9.61 -0.49 10.84
C ILE A 211 9.79 0.13 12.23
N HIS A 212 8.95 -0.24 13.20
CA HIS A 212 9.06 0.25 14.57
C HIS A 212 10.40 -0.13 15.21
N HIS A 213 10.94 -1.31 14.89
CA HIS A 213 12.21 -1.79 15.43
C HIS A 213 13.47 -1.15 14.82
N ILE A 214 13.36 -0.34 13.76
CA ILE A 214 14.53 0.37 13.21
C ILE A 214 15.12 1.38 14.24
N PHE A 215 14.30 1.88 15.16
CA PHE A 215 14.61 3.05 16.01
C PHE A 215 14.52 2.78 17.53
N ILE A 216 14.40 1.52 17.94
CA ILE A 216 14.55 1.09 19.34
C ILE A 216 15.99 0.63 19.55
#